data_AF-A0ABD0QTZ2-F1
#
_entry.id   AF-A0ABD0QTZ2-F1
#
_cell.length_a   1.000
_cell.length_b   1.000
_cell.length_c   1.000
_cell.angle_alpha   90.00
_cell.angle_beta   90.00
_cell.angle_gamma   90.00
#
_symmetry.space_group_name_H-M   'P 1'
#
loop_
_entity.id
_entity.type
_entity.pdbx_description
1 polymer ?
#
loop_
_entity_poly.entity_id
_entity_poly.type
_entity_poly.pdbx_seq_one_letter_code
_entity_poly.pdbx_strand_id
1 'polypeptide(L)'
;KGTYIPVFPTKEPKSVWHGRIVETSENVVTMGITTSPECIVGKYMIYIGVVTPYGIRRTRRDPSTDVYILFNPWSPGLAFLPF
;
A
#
# COMPACT_ATOMS: atom_id res chain seq x y z
N LYS A 1 12.08 8.33 -6.64
CA LYS A 1 11.08 9.40 -6.86
C LYS A 1 9.73 9.15 -6.15
N GLY A 2 9.61 8.19 -5.21
CA GLY A 2 8.37 8.00 -4.44
C GLY A 2 7.14 7.49 -5.21
N THR A 3 7.24 7.28 -6.54
CA THR A 3 6.14 6.85 -7.41
C THR A 3 5.97 5.34 -7.55
N TYR A 4 6.97 4.57 -7.11
CA TYR A 4 6.89 3.12 -6.95
C TYR A 4 7.00 2.81 -5.47
N ILE A 5 5.96 2.19 -4.92
CA ILE A 5 5.82 1.96 -3.48
C ILE A 5 5.66 0.46 -3.23
N PRO A 6 6.74 -0.25 -2.84
CA PRO A 6 6.63 -1.64 -2.44
C PRO A 6 6.04 -1.73 -1.03
N VAL A 7 4.97 -2.50 -0.86
CA VAL A 7 4.36 -2.76 0.45
C VAL A 7 4.49 -4.25 0.76
N PHE A 8 4.93 -4.58 1.98
CA PHE A 8 5.24 -5.95 2.38
C PHE A 8 4.30 -6.43 3.49
N PRO A 9 3.89 -7.70 3.49
CA PRO A 9 3.05 -8.28 4.55
C PRO A 9 3.90 -8.68 5.77
N THR A 10 4.62 -7.74 6.38
CA THR A 10 5.54 -8.00 7.51
C THR A 10 5.12 -7.26 8.77
N LYS A 11 5.41 -7.83 9.94
CA LYS A 11 5.17 -7.14 11.23
C LYS A 11 6.02 -5.88 11.36
N GLU A 12 7.27 -5.96 10.90
CA GLU A 12 8.21 -4.84 10.91
C GLU A 12 8.13 -4.04 9.61
N PRO A 13 8.24 -2.70 9.68
CA PRO A 13 8.24 -1.84 8.50
C PRO A 13 9.46 -2.11 7.61
N LYS A 14 9.21 -2.42 6.34
CA LYS A 14 10.27 -2.55 5.31
C LYS A 14 10.21 -1.47 4.24
N SER A 15 9.26 -0.56 4.35
CA SER A 15 9.06 0.56 3.43
C SER A 15 8.40 1.72 4.16
N VAL A 16 8.36 2.89 3.53
CA VAL A 16 7.66 4.09 4.03
C VAL A 16 6.15 3.83 4.17
N TRP A 17 5.58 2.96 3.32
CA TRP A 17 4.22 2.47 3.50
C TRP A 17 4.23 1.16 4.26
N HIS A 18 3.38 1.08 5.28
CA HIS A 18 3.35 -0.04 6.18
C HIS A 18 2.28 -1.03 5.71
N GLY A 19 2.66 -2.29 5.51
CA GLY A 19 1.71 -3.38 5.29
C GLY A 19 1.74 -4.32 6.49
N ARG A 20 0.58 -4.86 6.87
CA ARG A 20 0.48 -5.92 7.89
C ARG A 20 -0.59 -6.93 7.48
N ILE A 21 -0.38 -8.20 7.82
CA ILE A 21 -1.44 -9.21 7.73
C ILE A 21 -2.39 -8.98 8.90
N VAL A 22 -3.67 -8.82 8.61
CA VAL A 22 -4.74 -8.68 9.61
C VAL A 22 -5.39 -10.04 9.86
N GLU A 23 -5.58 -10.82 8.79
CA GLU A 23 -6.23 -12.13 8.85
C GLU A 23 -5.71 -13.01 7.71
N THR A 24 -5.70 -14.32 7.96
CA THR A 24 -5.49 -15.35 6.95
C THR A 24 -6.60 -16.37 7.08
N SER A 25 -7.32 -16.64 5.99
CA SER A 25 -8.37 -17.66 5.94
C SER A 25 -8.25 -18.43 4.63
N GLU A 26 -8.04 -19.75 4.71
CA GLU A 26 -7.82 -20.63 3.55
C GLU A 26 -6.77 -20.08 2.56
N ASN A 27 -7.21 -19.65 1.37
CA ASN A 27 -6.39 -19.08 0.31
C ASN A 27 -6.48 -17.54 0.23
N VAL A 28 -7.09 -16.89 1.22
CA VAL A 28 -7.28 -15.45 1.32
C VAL A 28 -6.39 -14.87 2.42
N VAL A 29 -5.67 -13.81 2.09
CA VAL A 29 -4.90 -13.01 3.05
C VAL A 29 -5.45 -11.58 3.04
N THR A 30 -5.90 -11.12 4.20
CA THR A 30 -6.38 -9.75 4.38
C THR A 30 -5.22 -8.88 4.86
N MET A 31 -4.86 -7.88 4.07
CA MET A 31 -3.79 -6.94 4.40
C MET A 31 -4.34 -5.58 4.84
N GLY A 32 -3.84 -5.09 5.96
CA GLY A 32 -3.95 -3.68 6.33
C GLY A 32 -2.78 -2.91 5.73
N ILE A 33 -3.06 -1.84 5.00
CA ILE A 33 -2.05 -0.97 4.39
C ILE A 33 -2.23 0.44 4.94
N THR A 34 -1.16 0.99 5.53
CA THR A 34 -1.10 2.37 6.00
C THR A 34 -0.16 3.16 5.11
N THR A 35 -0.72 4.16 4.43
CA THR A 35 0.03 5.05 3.54
C THR A 35 0.89 6.02 4.34
N SER A 36 2.00 6.48 3.74
CA SER A 36 2.76 7.60 4.32
C SER A 36 1.90 8.88 4.36
N PRO A 37 1.96 9.69 5.42
CA PRO A 37 1.28 10.99 5.47
C PRO A 37 1.80 11.99 4.42
N GLU A 38 2.99 11.75 3.87
CA GLU A 38 3.64 12.58 2.83
C GLU A 38 3.55 11.94 1.43
N CYS A 39 2.70 10.92 1.26
CA CYS A 39 2.56 10.28 -0.04
C CYS A 39 2.01 11.24 -1.12
N ILE A 40 2.38 11.00 -2.37
CA ILE A 40 1.91 11.82 -3.50
C ILE A 40 0.39 11.63 -3.65
N VAL A 41 -0.36 12.72 -3.79
CA VAL A 41 -1.80 12.64 -4.08
C VAL A 41 -2.02 12.25 -5.53
N GLY A 42 -2.94 11.33 -5.79
CA GLY A 42 -3.28 10.91 -7.15
C GLY A 42 -3.87 9.52 -7.27
N LYS A 43 -3.96 9.04 -8.52
CA LYS A 43 -4.43 7.70 -8.86
C LYS A 43 -3.25 6.72 -8.93
N TYR A 44 -3.33 5.66 -8.16
CA TYR A 44 -2.33 4.60 -8.08
C TYR A 44 -2.82 3.33 -8.75
N MET A 45 -1.91 2.67 -9.45
CA MET A 45 -2.13 1.32 -9.97
C MET A 45 -1.66 0.30 -8.95
N ILE A 46 -2.52 -0.66 -8.62
CA ILE A 46 -2.18 -1.74 -7.68
C ILE A 46 -1.70 -2.97 -8.44
N TYR A 47 -0.65 -3.59 -7.90
CA TYR A 47 -0.14 -4.87 -8.38
C TYR A 47 0.25 -5.74 -7.19
N ILE A 48 0.06 -7.05 -7.33
CA ILE A 48 0.55 -8.03 -6.37
C ILE A 48 1.75 -8.73 -7.00
N GLY A 49 2.89 -8.66 -6.32
CA GLY A 49 4.13 -9.33 -6.71
C GLY A 49 4.42 -10.50 -5.78
N VAL A 50 4.56 -11.70 -6.34
CA VAL A 50 5.00 -12.90 -5.62
C VAL A 50 6.47 -13.12 -5.94
N VAL A 51 7.31 -13.10 -4.90
CA VAL A 51 8.74 -13.38 -5.03
C VAL A 51 8.94 -14.90 -5.08
N THR A 52 9.61 -15.37 -6.13
CA THR A 52 9.98 -16.77 -6.30
C THR A 52 11.49 -16.89 -6.53
N PRO A 53 12.09 -18.09 -6.43
CA PRO A 53 13.51 -18.28 -6.75
C PRO A 53 13.91 -17.87 -8.17
N TYR A 54 12.95 -17.82 -9.10
CA TYR A 54 13.17 -17.47 -10.51
C TYR A 54 12.81 -16.02 -10.83
N GLY A 55 12.54 -15.20 -9.81
CA GLY A 55 12.18 -13.79 -9.95
C GLY A 55 10.76 -13.47 -9.46
N ILE A 56 10.32 -12.25 -9.74
CA ILE A 56 9.04 -11.71 -9.26
C ILE A 56 7.94 -11.96 -10.30
N ARG A 57 6.90 -12.69 -9.92
CA ARG A 57 5.68 -12.84 -10.72
C ARG A 57 4.68 -11.77 -10.29
N ARG A 58 4.30 -10.90 -11.20
CA ARG A 58 3.36 -9.80 -10.92
C ARG A 58 2.00 -10.06 -11.58
N THR A 59 0.92 -9.63 -10.93
CA THR A 59 -0.40 -9.58 -11.55
C THR A 59 -0.39 -8.73 -12.83
N ARG A 60 -1.34 -9.03 -13.72
CA ARG A 60 -1.60 -8.19 -14.90
C ARG A 60 -2.21 -6.86 -14.46
N ARG A 61 -2.07 -5.84 -15.31
CA ARG A 61 -2.72 -4.53 -15.11
C ARG A 61 -4.24 -4.71 -15.07
N ASP A 62 -4.87 -4.24 -13.99
CA ASP A 62 -6.33 -4.20 -13.85
C ASP A 62 -6.80 -2.81 -13.36
N PRO A 63 -7.39 -1.98 -14.24
CA PRO A 63 -7.89 -0.64 -13.89
C PRO A 63 -8.96 -0.59 -12.81
N SER A 64 -9.69 -1.70 -12.57
CA SER A 64 -10.73 -1.76 -11.54
C SER A 64 -10.17 -1.74 -10.11
N THR A 65 -8.89 -2.09 -9.96
CA THR A 65 -8.17 -2.07 -8.68
C THR A 65 -7.41 -0.77 -8.42
N ASP A 66 -7.54 0.22 -9.30
CA ASP A 66 -6.88 1.51 -9.09
C ASP A 66 -7.44 2.21 -7.85
N VAL A 67 -6.55 2.79 -7.05
CA VAL A 67 -6.92 3.50 -5.82
C VAL A 67 -6.53 4.96 -5.94
N TYR A 68 -7.45 5.83 -5.54
CA TYR A 68 -7.15 7.25 -5.36
C TYR A 68 -6.72 7.50 -3.93
N ILE A 69 -5.59 8.18 -3.77
CA ILE A 69 -5.12 8.67 -2.47
C ILE A 69 -5.18 10.19 -2.51
N LEU A 70 -5.86 10.74 -1.52
CA LEU A 70 -6.13 12.18 -1.38
C LEU A 70 -5.40 12.72 -0.15
N PHE A 71 -5.34 14.04 -0.03
CA PHE A 71 -4.96 14.67 1.22
C PHE A 71 -5.91 14.24 2.33
N ASN A 72 -5.37 13.98 3.52
CA ASN A 72 -6.15 13.56 4.67
C ASN A 72 -6.06 14.62 5.78
N PRO A 73 -7.04 15.54 5.89
CA PRO A 73 -7.03 16.59 6.91
C PRO A 73 -7.30 16.07 8.34
N TRP A 74 -7.73 14.83 8.49
CA TRP A 74 -7.98 14.18 9.79
C TRP A 74 -6.79 13.37 10.29
N SER A 75 -5.75 13.19 9.47
CA SER A 75 -4.51 12.55 9.91
C SER A 75 -3.68 13.57 10.70
N PRO A 76 -3.08 13.22 11.84
CA PRO A 76 -2.24 14.12 12.65
C PRO A 76 -0.91 14.51 11.95
N GLY A 77 -0.74 14.22 10.66
CA GLY A 77 0.38 14.63 9.83
C GLY A 77 0.24 16.06 9.28
N LEU A 78 0.94 16.34 8.18
CA LEU A 78 1.18 17.68 7.64
C LEU A 78 -0.07 18.54 7.35
N ALA A 79 -1.24 17.93 7.18
CA ALA A 79 -2.49 18.62 6.81
C ALA A 79 -3.55 18.61 7.92
N PHE A 80 -3.17 18.27 9.16
CA PHE A 80 -4.10 18.25 10.28
C PHE A 80 -4.70 19.65 10.53
N LEU A 81 -6.04 19.74 10.55
CA LEU A 81 -6.76 20.93 10.98
C LEU A 81 -7.27 20.73 12.41
N PRO A 82 -6.67 21.39 13.42
CA PRO A 82 -7.20 21.37 14.78
C PRO A 82 -8.49 22.20 14.81
N PHE A 83 -9.61 21.55 15.15
CA PHE A 83 -10.84 22.24 15.54
C PHE A 83 -10.81 22.56 17.03
#